data_AF-A0A3N0EB00-F1
#
_entry.id   AF-A0A3N0EB00-F1
#
_cell.length_a   1.000
_cell.length_b   1.000
_cell.length_c   1.000
_cell.angle_alpha   90.00
_cell.angle_beta   90.00
_cell.angle_gamma   90.00
#
_symmetry.space_group_name_H-M   'P 1'
#
loop_
_entity.id
_entity.type
_entity.pdbx_description
1 polymer ?
#
loop_
_entity_poly.entity_id
_entity_poly.type
_entity_poly.pdbx_seq_one_letter_code
_entity_poly.pdbx_strand_id
1 'polypeptide(L)'
;MNNRHFFLLITLLIQTDKPEEENIGKSYAILEQLSPLTLENAGSENMKGVWLDKKNTTDTLHVEGYTLVVKHDHTLGWSSGAEEEVWPESGALCIETATGEFTVAGTGVVITFFSDDKRNPKAGIARIEEGRYENGEWKPGRRMNGDQSHQGRHLRIPADRYGIQKVKLYTYK
;
A
#
# COMPACT_ATOMS: atom_id res chain seq x y z
N MET A 1 13.80 -4.11 23.53
CA MET A 1 13.67 -3.13 22.44
C MET A 1 12.19 -2.76 22.32
N ASN A 2 11.90 -1.46 22.22
CA ASN A 2 10.63 -0.86 22.62
C ASN A 2 9.44 -1.16 21.68
N ASN A 3 8.41 -1.83 22.21
CA ASN A 3 7.08 -2.08 21.60
C ASN A 3 6.27 -0.81 21.24
N ARG A 4 6.83 0.39 21.36
CA ARG A 4 6.14 1.66 21.10
C ARG A 4 5.97 1.98 19.60
N HIS A 5 6.88 1.52 18.74
CA HIS A 5 6.75 1.74 17.29
C HIS A 5 5.72 0.78 16.65
N PHE A 6 5.64 -0.46 17.15
CA PHE A 6 4.60 -1.42 16.76
C PHE A 6 3.20 -0.94 17.15
N PHE A 7 3.06 -0.37 18.35
CA PHE A 7 1.80 0.25 18.79
C PHE A 7 1.43 1.51 18.00
N LEU A 8 2.38 2.32 17.54
CA LEU A 8 2.08 3.48 16.70
C LEU A 8 1.63 3.08 15.29
N LEU A 9 2.20 2.01 14.71
CA LEU A 9 1.83 1.50 13.39
C LEU A 9 0.42 0.86 13.39
N ILE A 10 0.11 0.13 14.46
CA ILE A 10 -1.23 -0.42 14.72
C ILE A 10 -2.23 0.71 15.01
N THR A 11 -1.83 1.72 15.80
CA THR A 11 -2.67 2.92 16.04
C THR A 11 -2.95 3.67 14.73
N LEU A 12 -2.00 3.77 13.79
CA LEU A 12 -2.20 4.48 12.51
C LEU A 12 -3.20 3.78 11.57
N LEU A 13 -3.30 2.45 11.63
CA LEU A 13 -4.35 1.69 10.90
C LEU A 13 -5.71 1.71 11.62
N ILE A 14 -5.73 2.09 12.91
CA ILE A 14 -6.91 2.12 13.78
C ILE A 14 -7.48 3.54 13.96
N GLN A 15 -6.76 4.60 13.58
CA GLN A 15 -7.16 5.98 13.87
C GLN A 15 -8.27 6.50 12.94
N THR A 16 -9.32 5.70 12.75
CA THR A 16 -10.63 6.15 12.24
C THR A 16 -11.38 6.86 13.36
N ASP A 17 -11.54 8.18 13.26
CA ASP A 17 -12.21 8.98 14.29
C ASP A 17 -13.76 8.83 14.30
N LYS A 18 -14.31 7.79 13.63
CA LYS A 18 -15.73 7.38 13.68
C LYS A 18 -15.90 5.85 13.52
N PRO A 19 -16.34 5.12 14.57
CA PRO A 19 -16.34 3.66 14.63
C PRO A 19 -17.65 3.03 14.11
N GLU A 20 -18.04 3.30 12.86
CA GLU A 20 -19.12 2.54 12.24
C GLU A 20 -18.60 1.12 11.87
N GLU A 21 -19.15 0.09 12.50
CA GLU A 21 -18.62 -1.27 12.76
C GLU A 21 -18.17 -2.16 11.57
N GLU A 22 -18.05 -1.67 10.33
CA GLU A 22 -17.57 -2.49 9.19
C GLU A 22 -16.09 -2.32 8.83
N ASN A 23 -15.53 -1.11 9.00
CA ASN A 23 -14.19 -0.81 8.48
C ASN A 23 -13.07 -1.32 9.38
N ILE A 24 -13.29 -1.30 10.70
CA ILE A 24 -12.35 -1.83 11.69
C ILE A 24 -12.13 -3.33 11.47
N GLY A 25 -13.20 -4.12 11.32
CA GLY A 25 -13.10 -5.56 11.10
C GLY A 25 -12.29 -5.92 9.84
N LYS A 26 -12.44 -5.17 8.75
CA LYS A 26 -11.70 -5.38 7.50
C LYS A 26 -10.21 -5.02 7.65
N SER A 27 -9.89 -3.91 8.32
CA SER A 27 -8.49 -3.55 8.64
C SER A 27 -7.81 -4.57 9.55
N TYR A 28 -8.51 -5.07 10.58
CA TYR A 28 -8.01 -6.12 11.46
C TYR A 28 -7.80 -7.45 10.72
N ALA A 29 -8.69 -7.82 9.80
CA ALA A 29 -8.52 -9.03 8.98
C ALA A 29 -7.30 -8.96 8.06
N ILE A 30 -6.96 -7.77 7.53
CA ILE A 30 -5.71 -7.57 6.76
C ILE A 30 -4.50 -7.68 7.69
N LEU A 31 -4.55 -7.06 8.87
CA LEU A 31 -3.46 -7.10 9.84
C LEU A 31 -3.18 -8.51 10.33
N GLU A 32 -4.21 -9.31 10.61
CA GLU A 32 -4.07 -10.71 11.02
C GLU A 32 -3.34 -11.53 9.94
N GLN A 33 -3.74 -11.36 8.68
CA GLN A 33 -3.09 -12.04 7.55
C GLN A 33 -1.62 -11.64 7.40
N LEU A 34 -1.30 -10.36 7.63
CA LEU A 34 0.06 -9.85 7.51
C LEU A 34 0.90 -10.05 8.77
N SER A 35 0.31 -10.47 9.89
CA SER A 35 0.99 -10.55 11.19
C SER A 35 2.32 -11.32 11.14
N PRO A 36 2.44 -12.48 10.46
CA PRO A 36 3.73 -13.16 10.33
C PRO A 36 4.79 -12.29 9.62
N LEU A 37 4.40 -11.65 8.52
CA LEU A 37 5.27 -10.79 7.71
C LEU A 37 5.65 -9.50 8.43
N THR A 38 4.70 -8.87 9.12
CA THR A 38 4.95 -7.62 9.85
C THR A 38 5.79 -7.84 11.09
N LEU A 39 5.66 -8.99 11.75
CA LEU A 39 6.52 -9.37 12.87
C LEU A 39 7.95 -9.68 12.41
N GLU A 40 8.11 -10.38 11.28
CA GLU A 40 9.42 -10.67 10.70
C GLU A 40 10.15 -9.40 10.23
N ASN A 41 9.40 -8.40 9.74
CA ASN A 41 9.91 -7.13 9.23
C ASN A 41 9.66 -5.95 10.20
N ALA A 42 9.41 -6.23 11.48
CA ALA A 42 9.09 -5.20 12.46
C ALA A 42 10.32 -4.33 12.75
N GLY A 43 10.25 -3.05 12.37
CA GLY A 43 11.31 -2.07 12.65
C GLY A 43 12.50 -2.13 11.68
N SER A 44 12.39 -2.86 10.57
CA SER A 44 13.34 -2.80 9.46
C SER A 44 13.00 -1.69 8.46
N GLU A 45 13.98 -1.30 7.66
CA GLU A 45 13.83 -0.24 6.65
C GLU A 45 12.99 -0.67 5.43
N ASN A 46 12.79 -1.99 5.26
CA ASN A 46 12.03 -2.57 4.17
C ASN A 46 10.50 -2.53 4.36
N MET A 47 10.00 -2.03 5.50
CA MET A 47 8.57 -1.87 5.79
C MET A 47 8.23 -0.43 6.15
N LYS A 48 7.35 0.20 5.37
CA LYS A 48 6.86 1.58 5.61
C LYS A 48 5.35 1.66 5.48
N GLY A 49 4.73 2.51 6.29
CA GLY A 49 3.30 2.79 6.28
C GLY A 49 3.01 4.22 5.90
N VAL A 50 1.82 4.47 5.35
CA VAL A 50 1.29 5.80 5.04
C VAL A 50 -0.16 5.91 5.48
N TRP A 51 -0.55 7.10 5.94
CA TRP A 51 -1.93 7.50 6.19
C TRP A 51 -2.23 8.78 5.43
N LEU A 52 -3.36 8.84 4.75
CA LEU A 52 -3.74 9.92 3.86
C LEU A 52 -5.19 10.33 4.11
N ASP A 53 -5.43 11.63 3.98
CA ASP A 53 -6.74 12.25 4.04
C ASP A 53 -6.79 13.42 3.04
N LYS A 54 -7.86 14.22 3.11
CA LYS A 54 -7.99 15.41 2.24
C LYS A 54 -6.93 16.49 2.50
N LYS A 55 -6.31 16.52 3.69
CA LYS A 55 -5.25 17.49 4.02
C LYS A 55 -3.86 16.98 3.61
N ASN A 56 -3.64 15.67 3.76
CA ASN A 56 -2.42 14.95 3.48
C ASN A 56 -2.69 13.98 2.33
N THR A 57 -2.83 14.52 1.13
CA THR A 57 -3.28 13.75 -0.04
C THR A 57 -2.17 12.93 -0.69
N THR A 58 -0.90 13.14 -0.30
CA THR A 58 0.27 12.48 -0.85
C THR A 58 1.35 12.35 0.21
N ASP A 59 2.06 11.23 0.22
CA ASP A 59 3.28 11.01 0.98
C ASP A 59 4.32 10.28 0.11
N THR A 60 5.59 10.29 0.54
CA THR A 60 6.69 9.60 -0.14
C THR A 60 7.43 8.69 0.82
N LEU A 61 7.47 7.40 0.48
CA LEU A 61 8.15 6.37 1.25
C LEU A 61 9.46 5.99 0.55
N HIS A 62 10.52 5.81 1.32
CA HIS A 62 11.78 5.26 0.84
C HIS A 62 11.96 3.86 1.41
N VAL A 63 12.12 2.86 0.53
CA VAL A 63 12.20 1.45 0.88
C VAL A 63 13.27 0.78 0.01
N GLU A 64 14.40 0.39 0.62
CA GLU A 64 15.44 -0.45 0.00
C GLU A 64 15.85 -0.05 -1.44
N GLY A 65 16.17 1.22 -1.64
CA GLY A 65 16.62 1.75 -2.95
C GLY A 65 15.49 2.01 -3.95
N TYR A 66 14.25 1.97 -3.50
CA TYR A 66 13.08 2.46 -4.21
C TYR A 66 12.42 3.63 -3.49
N THR A 67 11.92 4.57 -4.27
CA THR A 67 11.07 5.65 -3.81
C THR A 67 9.63 5.39 -4.25
N LEU A 68 8.70 5.35 -3.30
CA LEU A 68 7.27 5.11 -3.52
C LEU A 68 6.52 6.41 -3.25
N VAL A 69 5.94 6.99 -4.29
CA VAL A 69 5.04 8.15 -4.15
C VAL A 69 3.62 7.62 -4.00
N VAL A 70 3.03 7.79 -2.82
CA VAL A 70 1.71 7.28 -2.49
C VAL A 70 0.72 8.44 -2.41
N LYS A 71 -0.35 8.36 -3.19
CA LYS A 71 -1.41 9.36 -3.26
C LYS A 71 -2.73 8.78 -2.83
N HIS A 72 -3.60 9.64 -2.34
CA HIS A 72 -4.98 9.29 -2.04
C HIS A 72 -5.72 9.00 -3.35
N ASP A 73 -6.57 7.97 -3.39
CA ASP A 73 -7.32 7.57 -4.59
C ASP A 73 -8.14 8.74 -5.18
N HIS A 74 -8.75 9.53 -4.31
CA HIS A 74 -9.49 10.76 -4.67
C HIS A 74 -8.68 11.89 -5.31
N THR A 75 -7.35 11.79 -5.37
CA THR A 75 -6.54 12.68 -6.22
C THR A 75 -6.72 12.40 -7.72
N LEU A 76 -7.26 11.22 -8.06
CA LEU A 76 -7.66 10.91 -9.42
C LEU A 76 -9.00 11.59 -9.70
N GLY A 77 -9.00 12.63 -10.55
CA GLY A 77 -10.19 13.46 -10.82
C GLY A 77 -11.38 12.73 -11.46
N TRP A 78 -11.23 11.45 -11.79
CA TRP A 78 -12.32 10.57 -12.26
C TRP A 78 -12.86 9.62 -11.18
N SER A 79 -12.27 9.64 -9.98
CA SER A 79 -12.81 8.88 -8.85
C SER A 79 -14.07 9.57 -8.31
N SER A 80 -15.07 8.78 -7.93
CA SER A 80 -16.40 9.29 -7.53
C SER A 80 -16.36 10.24 -6.33
N GLY A 81 -15.38 10.09 -5.43
CA GLY A 81 -15.22 10.91 -4.24
C GLY A 81 -14.27 12.10 -4.38
N ALA A 82 -13.76 12.39 -5.58
CA ALA A 82 -12.77 13.46 -5.80
C ALA A 82 -13.28 14.85 -5.36
N GLU A 83 -14.56 15.13 -5.60
CA GLU A 83 -15.18 16.43 -5.30
C GLU A 83 -15.80 16.51 -3.90
N GLU A 84 -15.76 15.43 -3.12
CA GLU A 84 -16.40 15.38 -1.80
C GLU A 84 -15.72 16.33 -0.81
N GLU A 85 -16.53 16.93 0.07
CA GLU A 85 -16.05 17.87 1.09
C GLU A 85 -15.11 17.18 2.10
N VAL A 86 -15.38 15.92 2.40
CA VAL A 86 -14.59 15.06 3.29
C VAL A 86 -14.20 13.81 2.51
N TRP A 87 -12.91 13.48 2.52
CA TRP A 87 -12.43 12.22 1.95
C TRP A 87 -12.38 11.15 3.03
N PRO A 88 -12.65 9.87 2.69
CA PRO A 88 -12.43 8.77 3.62
C PRO A 88 -10.94 8.71 4.00
N GLU A 89 -10.66 8.27 5.22
CA GLU A 89 -9.27 7.99 5.58
C GLU A 89 -8.75 6.82 4.75
N SER A 90 -7.52 6.94 4.28
CA SER A 90 -6.88 5.93 3.47
C SER A 90 -5.45 5.70 3.94
N GLY A 91 -4.87 4.58 3.54
CA GLY A 91 -3.54 4.23 3.99
C GLY A 91 -3.10 2.89 3.45
N ALA A 92 -1.79 2.68 3.49
CA ALA A 92 -1.21 1.42 3.08
C ALA A 92 0.08 1.11 3.84
N LEU A 93 0.31 -0.19 4.02
CA LEU A 93 1.57 -0.77 4.43
C LEU A 93 2.27 -1.32 3.20
N CYS A 94 3.52 -0.90 2.98
CA CYS A 94 4.37 -1.34 1.89
C CYS A 94 5.56 -2.09 2.48
N ILE A 95 5.72 -3.36 2.10
CA ILE A 95 6.79 -4.25 2.57
C ILE A 95 7.55 -4.76 1.36
N GLU A 96 8.85 -4.50 1.27
CA GLU A 96 9.70 -5.18 0.29
C GLU A 96 9.94 -6.63 0.74
N THR A 97 9.49 -7.59 -0.06
CA THR A 97 9.61 -9.03 0.20
C THR A 97 10.78 -9.68 -0.53
N ALA A 98 11.27 -9.04 -1.58
CA ALA A 98 12.52 -9.33 -2.29
C ALA A 98 12.88 -8.09 -3.11
N THR A 99 14.12 -7.96 -3.59
CA THR A 99 14.55 -6.79 -4.36
C THR A 99 13.60 -6.47 -5.53
N GLY A 100 12.92 -5.33 -5.46
CA GLY A 100 11.93 -4.90 -6.46
C GLY A 100 10.60 -5.64 -6.43
N GLU A 101 10.31 -6.41 -5.37
CA GLU A 101 9.04 -7.10 -5.13
C GLU A 101 8.42 -6.63 -3.82
N PHE A 102 7.24 -6.02 -3.89
CA PHE A 102 6.56 -5.45 -2.75
C PHE A 102 5.22 -6.12 -2.48
N THR A 103 4.90 -6.29 -1.20
CA THR A 103 3.55 -6.52 -0.71
C THR A 103 2.98 -5.18 -0.25
N VAL A 104 1.88 -4.75 -0.86
CA VAL A 104 1.15 -3.54 -0.50
C VAL A 104 -0.21 -3.94 0.04
N ALA A 105 -0.56 -3.49 1.23
CA ALA A 105 -1.85 -3.77 1.85
C ALA A 105 -2.47 -2.50 2.40
N GLY A 106 -3.75 -2.26 2.10
CA GLY A 106 -4.39 -1.02 2.51
C GLY A 106 -5.72 -0.77 1.83
N THR A 107 -6.09 0.52 1.78
CA THR A 107 -7.29 1.05 1.11
C THR A 107 -7.01 2.45 0.59
N GLY A 108 -7.65 2.86 -0.50
CA GLY A 108 -7.67 4.24 -0.98
C GLY A 108 -6.33 4.82 -1.42
N VAL A 109 -5.41 3.99 -1.92
CA VAL A 109 -4.06 4.43 -2.32
C VAL A 109 -3.78 4.23 -3.81
N VAL A 110 -2.99 5.14 -4.36
CA VAL A 110 -2.38 5.07 -5.69
C VAL A 110 -0.87 5.22 -5.53
N ILE A 111 -0.10 4.21 -5.93
CA ILE A 111 1.35 4.17 -5.71
C ILE A 111 2.08 4.18 -7.03
N THR A 112 3.01 5.13 -7.16
CA THR A 112 4.00 5.18 -8.26
C THR A 112 5.37 4.83 -7.70
N PHE A 113 6.09 3.97 -8.43
CA PHE A 113 7.40 3.48 -8.00
C PHE A 113 8.51 4.13 -8.81
N PHE A 114 9.61 4.47 -8.14
CA PHE A 114 10.84 4.98 -8.72
C PHE A 114 12.01 4.17 -8.17
N SER A 115 13.07 4.06 -8.98
CA SER A 115 14.31 3.41 -8.59
C SER A 115 15.33 4.48 -8.22
N ASP A 116 16.03 4.29 -7.10
CA ASP A 116 17.07 5.21 -6.67
C ASP A 116 18.40 4.98 -7.43
N ASP A 117 18.47 3.93 -8.27
CA ASP A 117 19.60 3.71 -9.18
C ASP A 117 19.66 4.83 -10.24
N LYS A 118 20.67 5.69 -10.13
CA LYS A 118 20.93 6.78 -11.08
C LYS A 118 21.07 6.32 -12.53
N ARG A 119 21.45 5.05 -12.78
CA ARG A 119 21.56 4.49 -14.13
C ARG A 119 20.22 4.09 -14.71
N ASN A 120 19.25 3.75 -13.86
CA ASN A 120 17.90 3.30 -14.20
C ASN A 120 16.90 3.92 -13.22
N PRO A 121 16.64 5.24 -13.30
CA PRO A 121 15.87 5.95 -12.27
C PRO A 121 14.36 5.64 -12.33
N LYS A 122 13.90 4.98 -13.39
CA LYS A 122 12.49 4.63 -13.56
C LYS A 122 12.25 3.20 -13.09
N ALA A 123 11.15 2.99 -12.39
CA ALA A 123 10.64 1.65 -12.08
C ALA A 123 9.29 1.45 -12.77
N GLY A 124 9.21 0.43 -13.62
CA GLY A 124 7.98 0.01 -14.28
C GLY A 124 7.39 -1.20 -13.56
N ILE A 125 6.08 -1.37 -13.68
CA ILE A 125 5.39 -2.50 -13.08
C ILE A 125 5.38 -3.67 -14.05
N ALA A 126 6.11 -4.73 -13.72
CA ALA A 126 6.09 -5.97 -14.50
C ALA A 126 4.79 -6.74 -14.28
N ARG A 127 4.28 -6.74 -13.03
CA ARG A 127 3.11 -7.52 -12.63
C ARG A 127 2.51 -7.00 -11.34
N ILE A 128 1.18 -7.05 -11.26
CA ILE A 128 0.41 -6.89 -10.02
C ILE A 128 -0.50 -8.10 -9.82
N GLU A 129 -0.51 -8.64 -8.62
CA GLU A 129 -1.40 -9.70 -8.18
C GLU A 129 -2.15 -9.30 -6.93
N GLU A 130 -3.47 -9.29 -7.01
CA GLU A 130 -4.32 -9.31 -5.82
C GLU A 130 -4.33 -10.71 -5.21
N GLY A 131 -4.43 -10.77 -3.90
CA GLY A 131 -4.48 -12.03 -3.17
C GLY A 131 -4.61 -11.80 -1.68
N ARG A 132 -4.27 -12.83 -0.92
CA ARG A 132 -4.34 -12.83 0.54
C ARG A 132 -3.23 -13.69 1.11
N TYR A 133 -2.90 -13.47 2.37
CA TYR A 133 -2.03 -14.40 3.10
C TYR A 133 -2.88 -15.36 3.90
N GLU A 134 -2.59 -16.66 3.79
CA GLU A 134 -3.18 -17.70 4.63
C GLU A 134 -2.03 -18.45 5.30
N ASN A 135 -2.00 -18.45 6.63
CA ASN A 135 -0.94 -19.10 7.42
C ASN A 135 0.48 -18.63 7.03
N GLY A 136 0.65 -17.34 6.71
CA GLY A 136 1.93 -16.77 6.27
C GLY A 136 2.29 -17.04 4.81
N GLU A 137 1.50 -17.83 4.09
CA GLU A 137 1.73 -18.12 2.67
C GLU A 137 0.86 -17.24 1.77
N TRP A 138 1.45 -16.75 0.67
CA TRP A 138 0.71 -16.00 -0.33
C TRP A 138 -0.24 -16.91 -1.13
N LYS A 139 -1.53 -16.59 -1.11
CA LYS A 139 -2.55 -17.22 -1.96
C LYS A 139 -2.95 -16.23 -3.05
N PRO A 140 -2.54 -16.46 -4.31
CA PRO A 140 -2.87 -15.56 -5.39
C PRO A 140 -4.38 -15.61 -5.68
N GLY A 141 -4.97 -14.43 -5.87
CA GLY A 141 -6.32 -14.27 -6.36
C GLY A 141 -6.29 -13.84 -7.83
N ARG A 142 -6.64 -12.57 -8.08
CA ARG A 142 -6.73 -12.01 -9.43
C ARG A 142 -5.40 -11.39 -9.86
N ARG A 143 -4.97 -11.69 -11.09
CA ARG A 143 -3.90 -10.95 -11.77
C ARG A 143 -4.49 -9.73 -12.46
N MET A 144 -3.86 -8.57 -12.26
CA MET A 144 -4.25 -7.35 -12.95
C MET A 144 -3.66 -7.35 -14.36
N ASN A 145 -4.48 -7.05 -15.37
CA ASN A 145 -4.03 -6.88 -16.75
C ASN A 145 -3.77 -5.39 -17.08
N GLY A 146 -3.20 -5.11 -18.26
CA GLY A 146 -2.63 -3.79 -18.60
C GLY A 146 -3.57 -2.58 -18.53
N ASP A 147 -4.87 -2.77 -18.68
CA ASP A 147 -5.90 -1.73 -18.46
C ASP A 147 -6.09 -1.42 -16.97
N GLN A 148 -6.00 -2.44 -16.11
CA GLN A 148 -6.20 -2.35 -14.66
C GLN A 148 -5.02 -1.76 -13.88
N SER A 149 -3.82 -1.72 -14.49
CA SER A 149 -2.62 -1.05 -13.93
C SER A 149 -2.36 0.32 -14.56
N HIS A 150 -3.34 0.86 -15.32
CA HIS A 150 -3.20 2.11 -16.06
C HIS A 150 -1.96 2.09 -16.99
N GLN A 151 -1.78 0.99 -17.71
CA GLN A 151 -0.61 0.67 -18.54
C GLN A 151 0.69 0.44 -17.74
N GLY A 152 0.60 -0.13 -16.53
CA GLY A 152 1.76 -0.46 -15.70
C GLY A 152 2.42 0.73 -15.01
N ARG A 153 1.69 1.84 -14.84
CA ARG A 153 2.25 3.11 -14.31
C ARG A 153 2.04 3.30 -12.81
N HIS A 154 0.99 2.72 -12.25
CA HIS A 154 0.73 2.79 -10.81
C HIS A 154 -0.01 1.55 -10.32
N LEU A 155 0.22 1.24 -9.05
CA LEU A 155 -0.62 0.33 -8.27
C LEU A 155 -1.80 1.14 -7.71
N ARG A 156 -3.01 0.56 -7.70
CA ARG A 156 -4.20 1.22 -7.15
C ARG A 156 -4.98 0.25 -6.27
N ILE A 157 -5.31 0.70 -5.06
CA ILE A 157 -6.33 0.12 -4.20
C ILE A 157 -7.42 1.19 -4.03
N PRO A 158 -8.61 1.02 -4.62
CA PRO A 158 -9.71 1.99 -4.51
C PRO A 158 -10.10 2.30 -3.06
N ALA A 159 -10.62 3.49 -2.80
CA ALA A 159 -11.01 3.92 -1.44
C ALA A 159 -12.18 3.12 -0.84
N ASP A 160 -13.01 2.50 -1.67
CA ASP A 160 -14.11 1.63 -1.28
C ASP A 160 -13.69 0.17 -1.05
N ARG A 161 -12.38 -0.14 -1.16
CA ARG A 161 -11.86 -1.52 -1.09
C ARG A 161 -10.64 -1.64 -0.21
N TYR A 162 -10.68 -2.66 0.65
CA TYR A 162 -9.53 -3.15 1.39
C TYR A 162 -8.92 -4.33 0.64
N GLY A 163 -7.60 -4.34 0.48
CA GLY A 163 -6.94 -5.43 -0.23
C GLY A 163 -5.45 -5.52 -0.02
N ILE A 164 -4.90 -6.65 -0.48
CA ILE A 164 -3.47 -6.93 -0.52
C ILE A 164 -3.10 -7.18 -1.98
N GLN A 165 -2.07 -6.48 -2.45
CA GLN A 165 -1.49 -6.64 -3.78
C GLN A 165 0.01 -6.91 -3.68
N LYS A 166 0.49 -7.92 -4.41
CA LYS A 166 1.91 -8.11 -4.69
C LYS A 166 2.26 -7.44 -6.00
N VAL A 167 3.32 -6.64 -6.00
CA VAL A 167 3.83 -5.97 -7.19
C VAL A 167 5.28 -6.37 -7.43
N LYS A 168 5.59 -6.66 -8.69
CA LYS A 168 6.96 -6.88 -9.17
C LYS A 168 7.35 -5.75 -10.10
N LEU A 169 8.50 -5.15 -9.84
CA LEU A 169 9.04 -4.03 -10.58
C LEU A 169 10.18 -4.48 -11.51
N TYR A 170 10.43 -3.66 -12.52
CA TYR A 170 11.67 -3.69 -13.31
C TYR A 170 12.18 -2.27 -13.48
N THR A 171 13.49 -2.08 -13.55
CA THR A 171 14.08 -0.76 -13.69
C THR A 171 14.49 -0.49 -15.15
N TYR A 172 14.39 0.78 -15.56
CA TYR A 172 14.74 1.20 -16.92
C TYR A 172 15.14 2.68 -16.97
N LYS A 173 15.58 3.13 -18.15
CA LYS A 173 16.06 4.49 -18.42
C LYS A 173 14.96 5.46 -18.86
#